data_AF-A0A1F6BUB7-F1
#
_entry.id   AF-A0A1F6BUB7-F1
#
_cell.length_a   1.000
_cell.length_b   1.000
_cell.length_c   1.000
_cell.angle_alpha   90.00
_cell.angle_beta   90.00
_cell.angle_gamma   90.00
#
_symmetry.space_group_name_H-M   'P 1'
#
loop_
_entity.id
_entity.type
_entity.pdbx_description
1 polymer ?
#
loop_
_entity_poly.entity_id
_entity_poly.type
_entity_poly.pdbx_seq_one_letter_code
_entity_poly.pdbx_strand_id
1 'polypeptide(L)'
;MMRNGLLTLVPFVSAVFFPWPLTALLALVAALFEPLVPLAVGLFVDALYYTPGMEAWPLFTLSGLAMSVIVVFVRSQLRTGTIG
;
A
#
# COMPACT_ATOMS: atom_id res chain seq x y z
N MET A 1 -0.43 20.81 0.73
CA MET A 1 -1.37 19.76 0.28
C MET A 1 -0.95 19.07 -1.03
N MET A 2 -0.42 19.76 -2.06
CA MET A 2 -0.06 19.13 -3.36
C MET A 2 1.12 18.12 -3.33
N ARG A 3 1.98 18.11 -2.29
CA ARG A 3 3.21 17.29 -2.28
C ARG A 3 2.98 15.81 -1.96
N ASN A 4 1.91 15.48 -1.23
CA ASN A 4 1.61 14.10 -0.84
C ASN A 4 0.92 13.32 -1.96
N GLY A 5 0.09 13.97 -2.78
CA GLY A 5 -0.63 13.31 -3.87
C GLY A 5 0.27 12.67 -4.92
N LEU A 6 1.47 13.21 -5.15
CA LEU A 6 2.43 12.60 -6.05
C LEU A 6 2.97 11.27 -5.47
N LEU A 7 3.27 11.24 -4.17
CA LEU A 7 3.76 10.06 -3.47
C LEU A 7 2.71 8.95 -3.41
N THR A 8 1.42 9.31 -3.36
CA THR A 8 0.33 8.32 -3.39
C THR A 8 0.08 7.79 -4.80
N LEU A 9 0.29 8.58 -5.87
CA LEU A 9 0.06 8.17 -7.26
C LEU A 9 1.19 7.31 -7.84
N VAL A 10 2.44 7.57 -7.46
CA VAL A 10 3.62 6.82 -7.94
C VAL A 10 3.48 5.29 -7.85
N PRO A 11 3.01 4.69 -6.74
CA PRO A 11 2.83 3.24 -6.68
C PRO A 11 1.74 2.72 -7.63
N PHE A 12 0.68 3.49 -7.91
CA PHE A 12 -0.34 3.09 -8.91
C PHE A 12 0.23 3.09 -10.32
N VAL A 13 1.02 4.10 -10.68
CA VAL A 13 1.72 4.13 -11.97
C VAL A 13 2.71 2.97 -12.06
N SER A 14 3.46 2.71 -10.98
CA SER A 14 4.39 1.57 -10.92
C SER A 14 3.69 0.22 -11.13
N ALA A 15 2.50 0.02 -10.56
CA ALA A 15 1.73 -1.21 -10.71
C ALA A 15 1.44 -1.61 -12.17
N VAL A 16 1.36 -0.61 -13.06
CA VAL A 16 1.08 -0.79 -14.49
C VAL A 16 2.35 -1.04 -15.30
N PHE A 17 3.44 -0.32 -15.00
CA PHE A 17 4.64 -0.31 -15.86
C PHE A 17 5.81 -1.14 -15.34
N PHE A 18 5.83 -1.50 -14.06
CA PHE A 18 6.99 -2.10 -13.41
C PHE A 18 6.65 -3.42 -12.70
N PRO A 19 7.66 -4.29 -12.52
CA PRO A 19 7.48 -5.56 -11.80
C PRO A 19 7.10 -5.35 -10.34
N TRP A 20 6.40 -6.36 -9.82
CA TRP A 20 5.76 -6.37 -8.50
C TRP A 20 6.60 -5.85 -7.32
N PRO A 21 7.90 -6.19 -7.18
CA PRO A 21 8.69 -5.77 -6.02
C PRO A 21 8.86 -4.25 -5.91
N LEU A 22 8.99 -3.55 -7.05
CA LEU A 22 9.17 -2.10 -7.05
C LEU A 22 7.89 -1.40 -6.58
N THR A 23 6.75 -1.87 -7.06
CA THR A 23 5.42 -1.37 -6.66
C THR A 23 5.17 -1.55 -5.17
N ALA A 24 5.54 -2.70 -4.60
CA ALA A 24 5.41 -2.96 -3.17
C ALA A 24 6.28 -2.00 -2.33
N LEU A 25 7.52 -1.75 -2.77
CA LEU A 25 8.45 -0.86 -2.06
C LEU A 25 7.94 0.60 -2.10
N LEU A 26 7.45 1.05 -3.26
CA LEU A 26 6.87 2.38 -3.40
C LEU A 26 5.60 2.55 -2.56
N ALA A 27 4.74 1.54 -2.51
CA ALA A 27 3.53 1.55 -1.69
C ALA A 27 3.87 1.60 -0.19
N LEU A 28 4.92 0.91 0.25
CA LEU A 28 5.40 0.93 1.63
C LEU A 28 5.94 2.33 2.01
N VAL A 29 6.72 2.96 1.14
CA VAL A 29 7.23 4.32 1.36
C VAL A 29 6.08 5.33 1.42
N ALA A 30 5.08 5.19 0.55
CA ALA A 30 3.89 6.03 0.57
C ALA A 30 3.05 5.84 1.86
N ALA A 31 3.06 4.64 2.45
CA ALA A 31 2.35 4.32 3.68
C ALA A 31 2.76 5.20 4.87
N LEU A 32 4.02 5.64 4.90
CA LEU A 32 4.55 6.53 5.94
C LEU A 32 3.80 7.88 5.98
N PHE A 33 3.28 8.31 4.83
CA PHE A 33 2.52 9.56 4.70
C PHE A 33 1.01 9.30 4.77
N GLU A 34 0.51 8.36 3.94
CA GLU A 34 -0.88 7.92 3.94
C GLU A 34 -0.98 6.40 4.19
N PRO A 35 -1.41 5.96 5.39
CA PRO A 35 -1.40 4.55 5.76
C PRO A 35 -2.35 3.67 4.93
N LEU A 36 -3.31 4.26 4.23
CA LEU A 36 -4.27 3.54 3.39
C LEU A 36 -3.76 3.25 1.97
N VAL A 37 -2.58 3.78 1.58
CA VAL A 37 -2.02 3.59 0.24
C VAL A 37 -1.71 2.12 -0.07
N PRO A 38 -1.07 1.34 0.81
CA PRO A 38 -0.79 -0.08 0.55
C PRO A 38 -2.05 -0.90 0.25
N LEU A 39 -3.11 -0.69 1.03
CA LEU A 39 -4.41 -1.32 0.80
C LEU A 39 -4.97 -0.98 -0.59
N ALA A 40 -5.01 0.31 -0.93
CA ALA A 40 -5.59 0.77 -2.20
C ALA A 40 -4.79 0.27 -3.42
N VAL A 41 -3.46 0.25 -3.32
CA VAL A 41 -2.57 -0.30 -4.35
C VAL A 41 -2.75 -1.82 -4.45
N GLY A 42 -2.83 -2.54 -3.33
CA GLY A 42 -3.07 -3.98 -3.31
C GLY A 42 -4.38 -4.37 -4.01
N LEU A 43 -5.45 -3.63 -3.73
CA LEU A 43 -6.75 -3.82 -4.38
C LEU A 43 -6.70 -3.51 -5.87
N PHE A 44 -5.99 -2.44 -6.25
CA PHE A 44 -5.80 -2.08 -7.66
C PHE A 44 -5.03 -3.17 -8.41
N VAL A 45 -3.96 -3.71 -7.83
CA VAL A 45 -3.15 -4.77 -8.43
C VAL A 45 -3.94 -6.07 -8.54
N ASP A 46 -4.67 -6.48 -7.50
CA ASP A 46 -5.50 -7.69 -7.57
C ASP A 46 -6.58 -7.56 -8.66
N ALA A 47 -7.16 -6.36 -8.84
CA ALA A 47 -8.11 -6.11 -9.92
C ALA A 47 -7.44 -6.12 -11.30
N LEU A 48 -6.23 -5.58 -11.41
CA LEU A 48 -5.49 -5.44 -12.68
C LEU A 48 -4.94 -6.78 -13.18
N TYR A 49 -4.50 -7.65 -12.26
CA TYR A 49 -3.97 -8.99 -12.56
C TYR A 49 -4.98 -10.11 -12.30
N TYR A 50 -6.26 -9.77 -12.09
CA TYR A 50 -7.33 -10.76 -11.96
C TYR A 50 -7.44 -11.58 -13.24
N THR A 51 -7.12 -12.87 -13.15
CA THR A 51 -7.19 -13.79 -14.30
C THR A 51 -8.14 -14.93 -13.97
N PRO A 52 -9.19 -15.17 -14.78
CA PRO A 52 -10.11 -16.29 -14.55
C PRO A 52 -9.36 -17.62 -14.68
N GLY A 53 -9.10 -18.31 -13.55
CA GLY A 53 -8.46 -19.63 -13.52
C GLY A 53 -7.22 -19.77 -12.64
N MET A 54 -6.64 -18.68 -12.13
CA MET A 54 -5.66 -18.75 -11.02
C MET A 54 -6.38 -18.70 -9.67
N GLU A 55 -5.79 -19.30 -8.63
CA GLU A 55 -6.33 -19.29 -7.26
C GLU A 55 -6.79 -17.86 -6.89
N ALA A 56 -8.10 -17.71 -6.67
CA ALA A 56 -8.80 -16.42 -6.60
C ALA A 56 -8.54 -15.62 -5.31
N TRP A 57 -7.39 -15.83 -4.67
CA TRP A 57 -7.07 -15.21 -3.41
C TRP A 57 -6.48 -13.82 -3.66
N PRO A 58 -7.06 -12.75 -3.09
CA PRO A 58 -6.57 -11.39 -3.26
C PRO A 58 -5.33 -11.14 -2.38
N LEU A 59 -4.23 -11.81 -2.70
CA LEU A 59 -2.99 -11.82 -1.90
C LEU A 59 -2.41 -10.41 -1.77
N PHE A 60 -2.55 -9.58 -2.79
CA PHE A 60 -2.00 -8.23 -2.79
C PHE A 60 -2.85 -7.28 -1.92
N THR A 61 -4.17 -7.46 -1.92
CA THR A 61 -5.07 -6.75 -1.00
C THR A 61 -4.82 -7.18 0.45
N LEU A 62 -4.65 -8.47 0.71
CA LEU A 62 -4.40 -8.99 2.06
C LEU A 62 -3.07 -8.48 2.63
N SER A 63 -2.00 -8.52 1.83
CA SER A 63 -0.70 -7.98 2.22
C SER A 63 -0.73 -6.46 2.39
N GLY A 64 -1.42 -5.74 1.49
CA GLY A 64 -1.66 -4.30 1.61
C GLY A 64 -2.42 -3.93 2.88
N LEU A 65 -3.47 -4.69 3.23
CA LEU A 65 -4.24 -4.51 4.46
C LEU A 65 -3.38 -4.73 5.70
N ALA A 66 -2.59 -5.82 5.74
CA ALA A 66 -1.69 -6.09 6.85
C ALA A 66 -0.69 -4.94 7.06
N MET A 67 -0.09 -4.42 5.97
CA MET A 67 0.84 -3.29 6.05
C MET A 67 0.16 -2.01 6.52
N SER A 68 -1.04 -1.70 6.02
CA SER A 68 -1.82 -0.55 6.48
C SER A 68 -2.10 -0.63 7.99
N VAL A 69 -2.48 -1.81 8.50
CA VAL A 69 -2.72 -2.03 9.93
C VAL A 69 -1.43 -1.84 10.73
N ILE A 70 -0.32 -2.42 10.29
CA ILE A 70 0.99 -2.28 10.95
C ILE A 70 1.40 -0.81 11.04
N VAL A 71 1.29 -0.06 9.93
CA VAL A 71 1.68 1.35 9.90
C VAL A 71 0.80 2.20 10.82
N VAL A 72 -0.53 1.97 10.81
CA VAL A 72 -1.45 2.66 11.73
C VAL A 72 -1.08 2.34 13.19
N PHE A 73 -0.83 1.07 13.50
CA PHE A 73 -0.45 0.63 14.83
C PHE A 73 0.86 1.28 15.30
N VAL A 74 1.93 1.19 14.50
CA VAL A 74 3.22 1.82 14.81
C VAL A 74 3.06 3.32 15.02
N ARG A 75 2.28 3.99 14.17
CA ARG A 75 2.03 5.44 14.28
C ARG A 75 1.24 5.79 15.54
N SER A 76 0.31 4.94 15.98
CA SER A 76 -0.38 5.13 17.26
C SER A 76 0.56 4.98 18.45
N GLN A 77 1.44 3.97 18.44
CA GLN A 77 2.39 3.75 19.53
C GLN A 77 3.40 4.91 19.65
N LEU A 78 3.93 5.39 18.53
CA LEU A 78 4.84 6.54 18.53
C LEU A 78 4.18 7.81 19.05
N ARG A 79 2.91 8.06 18.70
CA ARG A 79 2.16 9.21 19.23
C ARG A 79 1.92 9.10 20.73
N THR A 80 1.53 7.92 21.20
CA THR A 80 1.29 7.68 22.64
C THR A 80 2.59 7.79 23.44
N GLY A 81 3.72 7.27 22.91
CA GLY A 81 5.03 7.33 23.57
C GLY A 81 5.68 8.71 23.61
N THR A 82 5.24 9.67 22.78
CA THR A 82 5.73 11.05 22.82
C THR A 82 5.03 11.91 23.90
N ILE A 83 3.94 11.41 24.48
CA ILE A 83 3.12 12.10 25.50
C ILE A 83 3.47 11.60 26.92
N GLY A 84 4.33 10.58 27.05
CA GLY A 84 4.79 10.03 28.32
C GLY A 84 6.08 10.67 28.84
#